data_AF-A0A6B2L2Y4-F1
#
_entry.id   AF-A0A6B2L2Y4-F1
#
_cell.length_a   1.000
_cell.length_b   1.000
_cell.length_c   1.000
_cell.angle_alpha   90.00
_cell.angle_beta   90.00
_cell.angle_gamma   90.00
#
_symmetry.space_group_name_H-M   'P 1'
#
loop_
_entity.id
_entity.type
_entity.pdbx_description
1 polymer ?
#
loop_
_entity_poly.entity_id
_entity_poly.type
_entity_poly.pdbx_seq_one_letter_code
_entity_poly.pdbx_strand_id
1 'polypeptide(L)'
;MIKEENKPKKKVSLLPPRIAQNISIMKNQFRHFKTDEDIILNLFNRNTTDPYETHHRQALLNCFPAEEHIEALVKYNGLEEDLGGADFFVRELCAFPHLKDILKVHIFWDEFESRKTSLLNNIDVMLVACQEILNSQKLRTIVGLILSIGNFLNSGTNRAKVRAFKTSTFKKLGELRSPSVPGYTLTKYVAQFVSDRMPDLLDFEKEIPHLYEATRSSLDMISDEMKNIQTGLVDLDYLIEKLNNIDRSSHYYHFFRAIVKFSFYANDEWKQIEETYQEFNDTQLRLIKIFSHDSNIESLWQNLEYFVKGFTLAIDEAQKKREEEESRDRYKMVFPTSRNEIPTEEESRQAKEQQSAQNEEKEVRWNEKWDNLDALDDDDDEDDAFYRDYLKKINNYEQNDAEQQPEAEKEQAPAPQITTPLQDEEGGVEEEIAEENEEESTEDENEEPNGMMDNLVSGVLNGYYFLDN
;
A
#
# COMPACT_ATOMS: atom_id res chain seq x y z
N MET A 1 12.36 58.36 60.98
CA MET A 1 12.74 57.09 60.33
C MET A 1 12.00 57.02 59.00
N ILE A 2 12.72 57.17 57.89
CA ILE A 2 12.15 56.99 56.55
C ILE A 2 12.12 55.48 56.28
N LYS A 3 10.99 54.93 55.84
CA LYS A 3 10.97 53.57 55.30
C LYS A 3 11.65 53.62 53.94
N GLU A 4 12.79 52.95 53.79
CA GLU A 4 13.28 52.63 52.46
C GLU A 4 12.26 51.70 51.79
N GLU A 5 11.65 52.16 50.71
CA GLU A 5 10.88 51.30 49.82
C GLU A 5 11.85 50.27 49.23
N ASN A 6 11.72 49.02 49.66
CA ASN A 6 12.52 47.91 49.18
C ASN A 6 12.09 47.56 47.74
N LYS A 7 12.43 48.43 46.78
CA LYS A 7 12.18 48.20 45.35
C LYS A 7 12.90 46.91 44.96
N PRO A 8 12.20 45.95 44.32
CA PRO A 8 12.82 44.68 43.96
C PRO A 8 14.03 44.96 43.06
N LYS A 9 15.20 44.45 43.46
CA LYS A 9 16.43 44.50 42.64
C LYS A 9 16.07 44.02 41.23
N LYS A 10 16.37 44.82 40.21
CA LYS A 10 16.12 44.44 38.82
C LYS A 10 17.08 43.30 38.46
N LYS A 11 16.53 42.09 38.29
CA LYS A 11 17.29 40.91 37.85
C LYS A 11 18.03 41.19 36.54
N VAL A 12 19.26 40.72 36.45
CA VAL A 12 20.09 40.69 35.25
C VAL A 12 19.58 39.60 34.33
N SER A 13 19.47 39.90 33.05
CA SER A 13 19.16 38.91 32.00
C SER A 13 20.10 39.15 30.83
N LEU A 14 20.75 38.08 30.39
CA LEU A 14 21.79 38.02 29.36
C LEU A 14 21.27 37.25 28.13
N LEU A 15 20.34 36.32 28.32
CA LEU A 15 19.60 35.66 27.26
C LEU A 15 18.68 36.65 26.50
N PRO A 16 18.56 36.53 25.17
CA PRO A 16 17.54 37.29 24.42
C PRO A 16 16.12 37.02 24.96
N PRO A 17 15.23 38.03 25.02
CA PRO A 17 13.91 37.89 25.67
C PRO A 17 13.06 36.71 25.17
N ARG A 18 13.11 36.42 23.86
CA ARG A 18 12.40 35.27 23.27
C ARG A 18 12.98 33.93 23.72
N ILE A 19 14.30 33.83 23.85
CA ILE A 19 14.99 32.61 24.31
C ILE A 19 14.69 32.40 25.80
N ALA A 20 14.83 33.45 26.62
CA ALA A 20 14.47 33.42 28.04
C ALA A 20 12.99 33.03 28.28
N GLN A 21 12.07 33.52 27.44
CA GLN A 21 10.66 33.12 27.47
C GLN A 21 10.47 31.65 27.10
N ASN A 22 11.07 31.17 26.01
CA ASN A 22 11.00 29.76 25.60
C ASN A 22 11.51 28.82 26.69
N ILE A 23 12.67 29.13 27.30
CA ILE A 23 13.22 28.36 28.41
C ILE A 23 12.28 28.39 29.62
N SER A 24 11.68 29.53 29.94
CA SER A 24 10.72 29.64 31.04
C SER A 24 9.46 28.78 30.77
N ILE A 25 8.99 28.71 29.53
CA ILE A 25 7.85 27.86 29.12
C ILE A 25 8.22 26.38 29.22
N MET A 26 9.39 25.98 28.70
CA MET A 26 9.90 24.61 28.78
C MET A 26 10.12 24.18 30.24
N LYS A 27 10.80 25.01 31.06
CA LYS A 27 10.98 24.76 32.51
C LYS A 27 9.66 24.57 33.26
N ASN A 28 8.57 25.22 32.82
CA ASN A 28 7.25 25.04 33.42
C ASN A 28 6.63 23.64 33.20
N GLN A 29 7.17 22.82 32.30
CA GLN A 29 6.78 21.41 32.14
C GLN A 29 7.32 20.54 33.31
N PHE A 30 8.46 20.94 33.87
CA PHE A 30 9.18 20.25 34.95
C PHE A 30 8.75 20.67 36.38
N ARG A 31 7.58 21.31 36.54
CA ARG A 31 7.08 21.87 37.82
C ARG A 31 6.89 20.87 38.98
N HIS A 32 6.96 19.58 38.70
CA HIS A 32 6.87 18.52 39.71
C HIS A 32 8.20 18.26 40.42
N PHE A 33 9.33 18.66 39.83
CA PHE A 33 10.64 18.68 40.49
C PHE A 33 10.75 19.84 41.48
N LYS A 34 11.49 19.63 42.58
CA LYS A 34 11.59 20.61 43.68
C LYS A 34 12.70 21.65 43.44
N THR A 35 13.76 21.25 42.75
CA THR A 35 14.93 22.07 42.45
C THR A 35 15.32 21.94 40.98
N ASP A 36 16.09 22.91 40.48
CA ASP A 36 16.66 22.85 39.13
C ASP A 36 17.66 21.69 39.01
N GLU A 37 18.39 21.38 40.08
CA GLU A 37 19.31 20.24 40.17
C GLU A 37 18.56 18.89 40.06
N ASP A 38 17.38 18.74 40.68
CA ASP A 38 16.54 17.55 40.50
C ASP A 38 16.17 17.35 39.03
N ILE A 39 15.73 18.41 38.33
CA ILE A 39 15.39 18.35 36.89
C ILE A 39 16.58 17.80 36.10
N ILE A 40 17.75 18.36 36.35
CA ILE A 40 18.97 18.03 35.60
C ILE A 40 19.42 16.59 35.91
N LEU A 41 19.43 16.18 37.17
CA LEU A 41 19.78 14.81 37.56
C LEU A 41 18.83 13.76 36.97
N ASN A 42 17.52 14.05 36.88
CA ASN A 42 16.55 13.13 36.27
C ASN A 42 16.72 13.04 34.74
N LEU A 43 17.03 14.16 34.05
CA LEU A 43 17.30 14.15 32.61
C LEU A 43 18.45 13.21 32.21
N PHE A 44 19.44 13.02 33.09
CA PHE A 44 20.60 12.13 32.90
C PHE A 44 20.40 10.68 33.36
N ASN A 45 19.43 10.42 34.25
CA ASN A 45 19.37 9.18 35.00
C ASN A 45 18.14 8.35 34.58
N ARG A 46 18.29 7.47 33.57
CA ARG A 46 17.23 6.62 32.96
C ARG A 46 16.54 5.61 33.90
N ASN A 47 16.65 5.79 35.21
CA ASN A 47 16.15 4.89 36.25
C ASN A 47 14.83 5.38 36.87
N THR A 48 14.18 6.36 36.24
CA THR A 48 12.98 7.03 36.74
C THR A 48 11.72 6.56 36.02
N THR A 49 10.69 6.26 36.79
CA THR A 49 9.40 5.74 36.31
C THR A 49 8.48 6.83 35.75
N ASP A 50 9.05 7.82 35.04
CA ASP A 50 8.31 8.97 34.50
C ASP A 50 8.06 8.78 32.99
N PRO A 51 6.80 8.66 32.52
CA PRO A 51 6.46 8.32 31.12
C PRO A 51 6.77 9.43 30.09
N TYR A 52 7.59 10.42 30.43
CA TYR A 52 7.73 11.67 29.70
C TYR A 52 9.16 12.02 29.24
N GLU A 53 10.16 11.16 29.46
CA GLU A 53 11.55 11.57 29.36
C GLU A 53 12.02 12.04 27.96
N THR A 54 11.76 11.29 26.88
CA THR A 54 12.33 11.60 25.54
C THR A 54 11.82 12.92 24.97
N HIS A 55 10.51 13.19 25.08
CA HIS A 55 9.93 14.44 24.57
C HIS A 55 10.39 15.67 25.37
N HIS A 56 10.62 15.51 26.68
CA HIS A 56 11.23 16.53 27.55
C HIS A 56 12.70 16.78 27.17
N ARG A 57 13.48 15.72 26.91
CA ARG A 57 14.86 15.84 26.39
C ARG A 57 14.89 16.58 25.04
N GLN A 58 13.97 16.28 24.12
CA GLN A 58 13.86 16.97 22.83
C GLN A 58 13.42 18.43 22.98
N ALA A 59 12.46 18.74 23.86
CA ALA A 59 12.03 20.11 24.12
C ALA A 59 13.16 20.97 24.71
N LEU A 60 13.97 20.40 25.61
CA LEU A 60 15.17 21.02 26.15
C LEU A 60 16.23 21.24 25.08
N LEU A 61 16.53 20.22 24.26
CA LEU A 61 17.49 20.30 23.15
C LEU A 61 17.10 21.38 22.12
N ASN A 62 15.81 21.50 21.81
CA ASN A 62 15.25 22.52 20.91
C ASN A 62 15.27 23.95 21.52
N CYS A 63 15.29 24.06 22.85
CA CYS A 63 15.38 25.33 23.57
C CYS A 63 16.82 25.69 23.99
N PHE A 64 17.80 24.84 23.68
CA PHE A 64 19.19 25.02 24.09
C PHE A 64 19.79 26.28 23.43
N PRO A 65 20.31 27.26 24.20
CA PRO A 65 20.80 28.51 23.62
C PRO A 65 21.99 28.33 22.68
N ALA A 66 22.19 29.33 21.81
CA ALA A 66 23.40 29.44 21.01
C ALA A 66 24.64 29.60 21.91
N GLU A 67 25.78 29.10 21.44
CA GLU A 67 27.05 29.06 22.18
C GLU A 67 27.50 30.46 22.66
N GLU A 68 27.28 31.50 21.84
CA GLU A 68 27.51 32.91 22.21
C GLU A 68 26.74 33.37 23.47
N HIS A 69 25.53 32.86 23.71
CA HIS A 69 24.74 33.20 24.89
C HIS A 69 25.18 32.38 26.11
N ILE A 70 25.61 31.13 25.89
CA ILE A 70 26.18 30.27 26.93
C ILE A 70 27.48 30.87 27.44
N GLU A 71 28.37 31.30 26.53
CA GLU A 71 29.60 32.00 26.90
C GLU A 71 29.33 33.26 27.74
N ALA A 72 28.30 34.05 27.39
CA ALA A 72 27.93 35.24 28.15
C ALA A 72 27.47 34.92 29.58
N LEU A 73 26.74 33.82 29.77
CA LEU A 73 26.32 33.32 31.09
C LEU A 73 27.49 32.74 31.89
N VAL A 74 28.40 32.00 31.25
CA VAL A 74 29.59 31.43 31.90
C VAL A 74 30.61 32.52 32.30
N LYS A 75 30.72 33.60 31.52
CA LYS A 75 31.59 34.75 31.81
C LYS A 75 31.00 35.74 32.82
N TYR A 76 29.79 35.50 33.34
CA TYR A 76 29.12 36.38 34.30
C TYR A 76 29.72 36.25 35.71
N ASN A 77 30.45 37.28 36.14
CA ASN A 77 31.11 37.34 37.45
C ASN A 77 30.24 37.99 38.56
N GLY A 78 28.94 38.14 38.36
CA GLY A 78 28.01 38.68 39.36
C GLY A 78 27.44 37.61 40.28
N LEU A 79 26.55 38.01 41.20
CA LEU A 79 25.89 37.06 42.10
C LEU A 79 24.80 36.28 41.36
N GLU A 80 24.69 35.00 41.68
CA GLU A 80 23.69 34.09 41.09
C GLU A 80 22.26 34.56 41.40
N GLU A 81 22.06 35.07 42.61
CA GLU A 81 20.83 35.68 43.08
C GLU A 81 20.41 36.95 42.31
N ASP A 82 21.30 37.56 41.52
CA ASP A 82 20.96 38.70 40.67
C ASP A 82 20.49 38.26 39.26
N LEU A 83 20.66 36.99 38.84
CA LEU A 83 20.21 36.50 37.53
C LEU A 83 18.69 36.24 37.43
N GLY A 84 18.13 36.43 36.24
CA GLY A 84 16.77 36.02 35.88
C GLY A 84 16.59 34.50 35.91
N GLY A 85 15.36 34.02 36.10
CA GLY A 85 15.11 32.58 36.31
C GLY A 85 15.48 31.67 35.14
N ALA A 86 15.40 32.17 33.89
CA ALA A 86 15.84 31.45 32.71
C ALA A 86 17.37 31.48 32.55
N ASP A 87 18.00 32.63 32.81
CA ASP A 87 19.45 32.82 32.79
C ASP A 87 20.14 31.91 33.82
N PHE A 88 19.62 31.89 35.04
CA PHE A 88 20.08 30.99 36.10
C PHE A 88 19.95 29.52 35.66
N PHE A 89 18.78 29.09 35.19
CA PHE A 89 18.55 27.70 34.79
C PHE A 89 19.44 27.23 33.64
N VAL A 90 19.67 28.06 32.62
CA VAL A 90 20.64 27.73 31.55
C VAL A 90 22.06 27.62 32.10
N ARG A 91 22.45 28.51 32.99
CA ARG A 91 23.79 28.48 33.57
C ARG A 91 23.99 27.23 34.44
N GLU A 92 22.98 26.78 35.18
CA GLU A 92 22.99 25.48 35.86
C GLU A 92 23.13 24.33 34.86
N LEU A 93 22.33 24.30 33.78
CA LEU A 93 22.46 23.31 32.70
C LEU A 93 23.87 23.30 32.08
N CYS A 94 24.50 24.46 31.89
CA CYS A 94 25.84 24.60 31.34
C CYS A 94 26.97 24.23 32.31
N ALA A 95 26.69 24.03 33.60
CA ALA A 95 27.66 23.45 34.55
C ALA A 95 27.94 21.96 34.25
N PHE A 96 27.10 21.31 33.43
CA PHE A 96 27.21 19.91 33.05
C PHE A 96 27.93 19.79 31.69
N PRO A 97 29.18 19.30 31.65
CA PRO A 97 29.95 19.19 30.41
C PRO A 97 29.23 18.29 29.40
N HIS A 98 29.26 18.67 28.13
CA HIS A 98 28.66 17.89 27.03
C HIS A 98 27.16 17.62 27.15
N LEU A 99 26.39 18.35 27.99
CA LEU A 99 24.95 18.15 28.17
C LEU A 99 24.18 18.06 26.83
N LYS A 100 24.48 18.92 25.85
CA LYS A 100 23.83 18.87 24.53
C LYS A 100 24.07 17.56 23.79
N ASP A 101 25.29 17.03 23.86
CA ASP A 101 25.70 15.78 23.25
C ASP A 101 25.07 14.58 23.99
N ILE A 102 25.04 14.66 25.32
CA ILE A 102 24.38 13.66 26.19
C ILE A 102 22.87 13.59 25.89
N LEU A 103 22.18 14.73 25.73
CA LEU A 103 20.76 14.77 25.37
C LEU A 103 20.50 14.11 24.01
N LYS A 104 21.29 14.42 22.98
CA LYS A 104 21.22 13.78 21.65
C LYS A 104 21.33 12.25 21.77
N VAL A 105 22.35 11.77 22.49
CA VAL A 105 22.62 10.33 22.65
C VAL A 105 21.52 9.63 23.46
N HIS A 106 20.94 10.28 24.47
CA HIS A 106 19.78 9.73 25.17
C HIS A 106 18.55 9.60 24.25
N ILE A 107 18.23 10.63 23.47
CA ILE A 107 17.09 10.61 22.53
C ILE A 107 17.31 9.50 21.50
N PHE A 108 18.50 9.42 20.90
CA PHE A 108 18.87 8.35 19.99
C PHE A 108 18.73 6.96 20.64
N TRP A 109 19.20 6.77 21.87
CA TRP A 109 19.09 5.49 22.57
C TRP A 109 17.64 5.11 22.89
N ASP A 110 16.80 6.07 23.31
CA ASP A 110 15.37 5.81 23.56
C ASP A 110 14.64 5.37 22.29
N GLU A 111 14.97 5.98 21.14
CA GLU A 111 14.30 5.74 19.87
C GLU A 111 14.92 4.60 19.04
N PHE A 112 16.15 4.18 19.34
CA PHE A 112 16.94 3.25 18.51
C PHE A 112 16.18 1.97 18.15
N GLU A 113 15.55 1.33 19.13
CA GLU A 113 14.89 0.03 18.91
C GLU A 113 13.65 0.15 18.01
N SER A 114 12.87 1.23 18.15
CA SER A 114 11.70 1.48 17.30
C SER A 114 12.10 1.90 15.89
N ARG A 115 13.13 2.75 15.76
CA ARG A 115 13.74 3.15 14.48
C ARG A 115 14.28 1.94 13.72
N LYS A 116 15.11 1.12 14.38
CA LYS A 116 15.65 -0.14 13.84
C LYS A 116 14.55 -1.10 13.38
N THR A 117 13.58 -1.38 14.23
CA THR A 117 12.48 -2.32 13.91
C THR A 117 11.65 -1.83 12.73
N SER A 118 11.31 -0.55 12.70
CA SER A 118 10.60 0.07 11.57
C SER A 118 11.42 -0.02 10.27
N LEU A 119 12.72 0.30 10.34
CA LEU A 119 13.61 0.28 9.19
C LEU A 119 13.77 -1.13 8.61
N LEU A 120 14.05 -2.14 9.45
CA LEU A 120 14.18 -3.54 9.03
C LEU A 120 12.90 -4.05 8.38
N ASN A 121 11.74 -3.86 9.01
CA ASN A 121 10.45 -4.28 8.44
C ASN A 121 10.19 -3.67 7.06
N ASN A 122 10.54 -2.40 6.84
CA ASN A 122 10.36 -1.74 5.54
C ASN A 122 11.32 -2.29 4.48
N ILE A 123 12.58 -2.59 4.84
CA ILE A 123 13.55 -3.22 3.93
C ILE A 123 13.11 -4.65 3.60
N ASP A 124 12.69 -5.43 4.60
CA ASP A 124 12.27 -6.83 4.45
C ASP A 124 11.06 -6.97 3.51
N VAL A 125 10.03 -6.13 3.64
CA VAL A 125 8.88 -6.12 2.70
C VAL A 125 9.34 -5.90 1.25
N MET A 126 10.29 -4.99 1.03
CA MET A 126 10.80 -4.69 -0.31
C MET A 126 11.72 -5.79 -0.84
N LEU A 127 12.52 -6.42 0.02
CA LEU A 127 13.36 -7.59 -0.30
C LEU A 127 12.50 -8.80 -0.66
N VAL A 128 11.52 -9.16 0.18
CA VAL A 128 10.58 -10.26 -0.04
C VAL A 128 9.80 -10.05 -1.34
N ALA A 129 9.24 -8.86 -1.58
CA ALA A 129 8.58 -8.56 -2.84
C ALA A 129 9.51 -8.74 -4.06
N CYS A 130 10.80 -8.36 -3.96
CA CYS A 130 11.76 -8.63 -5.04
C CYS A 130 12.00 -10.13 -5.25
N GLN A 131 12.17 -10.89 -4.17
CA GLN A 131 12.40 -12.33 -4.21
C GLN A 131 11.17 -13.07 -4.75
N GLU A 132 9.96 -12.68 -4.37
CA GLU A 132 8.70 -13.21 -4.88
C GLU A 132 8.57 -13.02 -6.40
N ILE A 133 8.77 -11.82 -6.92
CA ILE A 133 8.71 -11.54 -8.36
C ILE A 133 9.79 -12.32 -9.13
N LEU A 134 10.99 -12.45 -8.56
CA LEU A 134 12.08 -13.27 -9.12
C LEU A 134 11.78 -14.78 -9.10
N ASN A 135 11.00 -15.26 -8.13
CA ASN A 135 10.73 -16.69 -7.93
C ASN A 135 9.39 -17.14 -8.51
N SER A 136 8.46 -16.24 -8.80
CA SER A 136 7.16 -16.57 -9.41
C SER A 136 7.35 -17.25 -10.77
N GLN A 137 6.92 -18.51 -10.85
CA GLN A 137 6.90 -19.26 -12.11
C GLN A 137 5.66 -18.92 -12.93
N LYS A 138 4.54 -18.60 -12.27
CA LYS A 138 3.29 -18.28 -12.95
C LYS A 138 3.39 -16.93 -13.68
N LEU A 139 3.93 -15.90 -13.02
CA LEU A 139 4.20 -14.60 -13.64
C LEU A 139 5.15 -14.74 -14.85
N ARG A 140 6.25 -15.50 -14.71
CA ARG A 140 7.17 -15.77 -15.83
C ARG A 140 6.47 -16.43 -17.02
N THR A 141 5.64 -17.44 -16.78
CA THR A 141 4.88 -18.14 -17.83
C THR A 141 3.90 -17.20 -18.54
N ILE A 142 3.16 -16.38 -17.79
CA ILE A 142 2.22 -15.38 -18.36
C ILE A 142 2.98 -14.33 -19.20
N VAL A 143 4.11 -13.82 -18.71
CA VAL A 143 4.96 -12.86 -19.45
C VAL A 143 5.54 -13.50 -20.73
N GLY A 144 5.94 -14.77 -20.67
CA GLY A 144 6.40 -15.55 -21.82
C GLY A 144 5.31 -15.78 -22.88
N LEU A 145 4.06 -16.03 -22.44
CA LEU A 145 2.90 -16.13 -23.33
C LEU A 145 2.65 -14.78 -24.03
N ILE A 146 2.65 -13.67 -23.29
CA ILE A 146 2.48 -12.32 -23.83
C ILE A 146 3.59 -12.00 -24.86
N LEU A 147 4.84 -12.36 -24.58
CA LEU A 147 5.97 -12.21 -25.51
C LEU A 147 5.74 -13.01 -26.81
N SER A 148 5.24 -14.24 -26.67
CA SER A 148 4.99 -15.15 -27.79
C SER A 148 3.87 -14.64 -28.70
N ILE A 149 2.75 -14.23 -28.10
CA ILE A 149 1.61 -13.62 -28.82
C ILE A 149 2.02 -12.29 -29.46
N GLY A 150 2.77 -11.44 -28.74
CA GLY A 150 3.30 -10.19 -29.27
C GLY A 150 4.22 -10.40 -30.48
N ASN A 151 5.11 -11.40 -30.42
CA ASN A 151 5.96 -11.79 -31.55
C ASN A 151 5.15 -12.29 -32.75
N PHE A 152 4.12 -13.11 -32.52
CA PHE A 152 3.22 -13.61 -33.57
C PHE A 152 2.46 -12.46 -34.24
N LEU A 153 1.80 -11.60 -33.46
CA LEU A 153 1.02 -10.45 -33.96
C LEU A 153 1.86 -9.43 -34.74
N ASN A 154 3.16 -9.31 -34.45
CA ASN A 154 4.07 -8.41 -35.15
C ASN A 154 4.80 -9.07 -36.33
N SER A 155 4.47 -10.32 -36.70
CA SER A 155 5.11 -11.07 -37.80
C SER A 155 5.13 -10.24 -39.10
N GLY A 156 6.27 -10.29 -39.81
CA GLY A 156 6.51 -9.46 -41.00
C GLY A 156 6.99 -8.03 -40.72
N THR A 157 6.94 -7.55 -39.47
CA THR A 157 7.50 -6.24 -39.08
C THR A 157 8.88 -6.37 -38.42
N ASN A 158 9.58 -5.25 -38.29
CA ASN A 158 10.82 -5.16 -37.49
C ASN A 158 10.61 -5.27 -35.97
N ARG A 159 9.37 -5.49 -35.50
CA ARG A 159 9.01 -5.70 -34.09
C ARG A 159 8.77 -7.17 -33.73
N ALA A 160 8.82 -8.09 -34.70
CA ALA A 160 8.83 -9.53 -34.45
C ALA A 160 10.21 -10.04 -34.02
N LYS A 161 10.25 -11.28 -33.49
CA LYS A 161 11.45 -12.01 -33.05
C LYS A 161 12.23 -11.30 -31.93
N VAL A 162 11.55 -10.52 -31.10
CA VAL A 162 12.13 -9.91 -29.89
C VAL A 162 12.21 -10.94 -28.75
N ARG A 163 13.22 -10.80 -27.89
CA ARG A 163 13.44 -11.68 -26.72
C ARG A 163 12.89 -11.14 -25.41
N ALA A 164 12.48 -9.87 -25.38
CA ALA A 164 11.94 -9.18 -24.21
C ALA A 164 11.15 -7.94 -24.66
N PHE A 165 10.34 -7.39 -23.76
CA PHE A 165 9.69 -6.08 -23.88
C PHE A 165 9.85 -5.31 -22.56
N LYS A 166 9.71 -3.97 -22.58
CA LYS A 166 9.77 -3.15 -21.35
C LYS A 166 8.49 -3.31 -20.53
N THR A 167 8.54 -3.30 -19.19
CA THR A 167 7.35 -3.50 -18.33
C THR A 167 6.25 -2.46 -18.60
N SER A 168 6.62 -1.24 -18.98
CA SER A 168 5.70 -0.19 -19.48
C SER A 168 4.82 -0.61 -20.68
N THR A 169 5.13 -1.74 -21.33
CA THR A 169 4.28 -2.37 -22.37
C THR A 169 3.02 -3.00 -21.78
N PHE A 170 2.99 -3.41 -20.50
CA PHE A 170 1.79 -4.00 -19.89
C PHE A 170 0.57 -3.09 -20.00
N LYS A 171 0.76 -1.77 -19.83
CA LYS A 171 -0.29 -0.75 -20.02
C LYS A 171 -0.89 -0.79 -21.44
N LYS A 172 -0.06 -1.01 -22.45
CA LYS A 172 -0.45 -1.08 -23.87
C LYS A 172 -1.26 -2.33 -24.22
N LEU A 173 -1.15 -3.41 -23.44
CA LEU A 173 -1.97 -4.62 -23.63
C LEU A 173 -3.46 -4.36 -23.34
N GLY A 174 -3.75 -3.44 -22.41
CA GLY A 174 -5.10 -2.98 -22.13
C GLY A 174 -5.64 -1.98 -23.18
N GLU A 175 -4.74 -1.27 -23.86
CA GLU A 175 -5.08 -0.30 -24.91
C GLU A 175 -5.36 -0.97 -26.27
N LEU A 176 -4.69 -2.08 -26.57
CA LEU A 176 -4.84 -2.79 -27.84
C LEU A 176 -6.18 -3.53 -27.91
N ARG A 177 -7.12 -2.97 -28.69
CA ARG A 177 -8.48 -3.50 -28.87
C ARG A 177 -8.60 -4.43 -30.08
N SER A 178 -9.51 -5.39 -29.98
CA SER A 178 -9.92 -6.24 -31.11
C SER A 178 -10.64 -5.40 -32.19
N PRO A 179 -10.29 -5.55 -33.48
CA PRO A 179 -11.05 -4.95 -34.58
C PRO A 179 -12.46 -5.56 -34.75
N SER A 180 -12.67 -6.81 -34.30
CA SER A 180 -13.90 -7.56 -34.54
C SER A 180 -14.84 -7.63 -33.33
N VAL A 181 -14.34 -7.37 -32.11
CA VAL A 181 -15.13 -7.46 -30.87
C VAL A 181 -14.99 -6.15 -30.08
N PRO A 182 -16.01 -5.27 -30.10
CA PRO A 182 -15.98 -4.00 -29.38
C PRO A 182 -15.65 -4.16 -27.89
N GLY A 183 -14.69 -3.38 -27.40
CA GLY A 183 -14.27 -3.39 -25.99
C GLY A 183 -13.43 -4.58 -25.54
N TYR A 184 -13.19 -5.58 -26.40
CA TYR A 184 -12.28 -6.68 -26.10
C TYR A 184 -10.82 -6.24 -26.34
N THR A 185 -9.92 -6.56 -25.42
CA THR A 185 -8.52 -6.11 -25.44
C THR A 185 -7.57 -7.30 -25.51
N LEU A 186 -6.29 -7.07 -25.86
CA LEU A 186 -5.29 -8.12 -25.81
C LEU A 186 -5.13 -8.68 -24.38
N THR A 187 -5.23 -7.86 -23.34
CA THR A 187 -5.30 -8.34 -21.94
C THR A 187 -6.43 -9.34 -21.74
N LYS A 188 -7.66 -9.03 -22.18
CA LYS A 188 -8.81 -9.95 -22.06
C LYS A 188 -8.64 -11.22 -22.88
N TYR A 189 -8.05 -11.14 -24.07
CA TYR A 189 -7.72 -12.31 -24.88
C TYR A 189 -6.73 -13.25 -24.17
N VAL A 190 -5.63 -12.70 -23.63
CA VAL A 190 -4.61 -13.50 -22.93
C VAL A 190 -5.17 -14.09 -21.64
N ALA A 191 -5.99 -13.34 -20.89
CA ALA A 191 -6.65 -13.83 -19.68
C ALA A 191 -7.64 -14.98 -19.98
N GLN A 192 -8.46 -14.86 -21.02
CA GLN A 192 -9.34 -15.94 -21.48
C GLN A 192 -8.52 -17.17 -21.90
N PHE A 193 -7.44 -16.99 -22.65
CA PHE A 193 -6.56 -18.11 -23.05
C PHE A 193 -5.95 -18.83 -21.82
N VAL A 194 -5.56 -18.09 -20.79
CA VAL A 194 -5.09 -18.66 -19.51
C VAL A 194 -6.21 -19.44 -18.81
N SER A 195 -7.41 -18.87 -18.65
CA SER A 195 -8.60 -19.57 -18.11
C SER A 195 -8.98 -20.83 -18.88
N ASP A 196 -8.77 -20.84 -20.20
CA ASP A 196 -9.19 -21.93 -21.06
C ASP A 196 -8.18 -23.08 -21.15
N ARG A 197 -6.88 -22.79 -21.01
CA ARG A 197 -5.79 -23.72 -21.34
C ARG A 197 -4.77 -23.93 -20.25
N MET A 198 -4.66 -23.04 -19.27
CA MET A 198 -3.60 -23.05 -18.25
C MET A 198 -4.15 -22.66 -16.86
N PRO A 199 -5.08 -23.46 -16.29
CA PRO A 199 -5.76 -23.14 -15.03
C PRO A 199 -4.79 -23.00 -13.83
N ASP A 200 -3.62 -23.64 -13.86
CA ASP A 200 -2.59 -23.53 -12.82
C ASP A 200 -2.01 -22.11 -12.69
N LEU A 201 -2.24 -21.23 -13.67
CA LEU A 201 -1.77 -19.84 -13.67
C LEU A 201 -2.83 -18.84 -13.18
N LEU A 202 -4.05 -19.29 -12.86
CA LEU A 202 -5.17 -18.38 -12.55
C LEU A 202 -4.97 -17.59 -11.26
N ASP A 203 -4.18 -18.13 -10.33
CA ASP A 203 -3.83 -17.50 -9.06
C ASP A 203 -2.34 -17.12 -8.97
N PHE A 204 -1.78 -16.62 -10.08
CA PHE A 204 -0.40 -16.14 -10.16
C PHE A 204 -0.10 -14.99 -9.18
N GLU A 205 -1.09 -14.18 -8.84
CA GLU A 205 -0.95 -13.07 -7.87
C GLU A 205 -0.61 -13.56 -6.46
N LYS A 206 -0.95 -14.80 -6.11
CA LYS A 206 -0.56 -15.41 -4.82
C LYS A 206 0.93 -15.75 -4.72
N GLU A 207 1.68 -15.73 -5.83
CA GLU A 207 3.14 -15.88 -5.81
C GLU A 207 3.86 -14.55 -5.54
N ILE A 208 3.14 -13.42 -5.48
CA ILE A 208 3.66 -12.05 -5.33
C ILE A 208 2.83 -11.16 -4.36
N PRO A 209 2.42 -11.66 -3.18
CA PRO A 209 1.53 -10.93 -2.27
C PRO A 209 2.07 -9.57 -1.80
N HIS A 210 3.39 -9.43 -1.62
CA HIS A 210 3.97 -8.18 -1.08
C HIS A 210 4.14 -7.07 -2.12
N LEU A 211 3.81 -7.30 -3.41
CA LEU A 211 3.93 -6.29 -4.47
C LEU A 211 3.19 -4.98 -4.13
N TYR A 212 1.97 -5.06 -3.58
CA TYR A 212 1.16 -3.88 -3.23
C TYR A 212 1.67 -3.12 -2.01
N GLU A 213 2.46 -3.77 -1.15
CA GLU A 213 3.09 -3.12 0.00
C GLU A 213 4.38 -2.45 -0.46
N ALA A 214 5.19 -3.13 -1.27
CA ALA A 214 6.40 -2.58 -1.87
C ALA A 214 6.15 -1.36 -2.77
N THR A 215 5.03 -1.27 -3.51
CA THR A 215 4.69 -0.04 -4.28
C THR A 215 4.32 1.16 -3.42
N ARG A 216 4.02 0.94 -2.13
CA ARG A 216 3.67 1.99 -1.16
C ARG A 216 4.84 2.40 -0.26
N SER A 217 5.88 1.57 -0.18
CA SER A 217 7.14 1.90 0.48
C SER A 217 7.91 3.00 -0.25
N SER A 218 8.74 3.75 0.48
CA SER A 218 9.55 4.84 -0.06
C SER A 218 11.04 4.58 0.20
N LEU A 219 11.83 4.51 -0.88
CA LEU A 219 13.29 4.38 -0.80
C LEU A 219 13.94 5.60 -0.14
N ASP A 220 13.41 6.80 -0.36
CA ASP A 220 13.89 8.03 0.26
C ASP A 220 13.72 7.99 1.80
N MET A 221 12.58 7.50 2.29
CA MET A 221 12.34 7.35 3.73
C MET A 221 13.27 6.33 4.38
N ILE A 222 13.58 5.22 3.70
CA ILE A 222 14.59 4.24 4.15
C ILE A 222 15.98 4.89 4.17
N SER A 223 16.34 5.60 3.11
CA SER A 223 17.63 6.31 3.00
C SER A 223 17.82 7.34 4.11
N ASP A 224 16.78 8.12 4.42
CA ASP A 224 16.83 9.13 5.48
C ASP A 224 16.85 8.51 6.89
N GLU A 225 16.13 7.41 7.13
CA GLU A 225 16.19 6.75 8.44
C GLU A 225 17.52 6.01 8.68
N MET A 226 18.13 5.44 7.63
CA MET A 226 19.52 4.97 7.71
C MET A 226 20.49 6.10 8.09
N LYS A 227 20.38 7.29 7.47
CA LYS A 227 21.20 8.46 7.83
C LYS A 227 20.95 8.93 9.27
N ASN A 228 19.70 8.88 9.74
CA ASN A 228 19.35 9.25 11.11
C ASN A 228 20.04 8.32 12.12
N ILE A 229 19.95 7.00 11.93
CA ILE A 229 20.61 6.02 12.81
C ILE A 229 22.14 6.18 12.75
N GLN A 230 22.72 6.31 11.55
CA GLN A 230 24.16 6.53 11.37
C GLN A 230 24.64 7.81 12.07
N THR A 231 23.86 8.89 12.01
CA THR A 231 24.16 10.16 12.72
C THR A 231 24.12 9.96 14.23
N GLY A 232 23.15 9.20 14.74
CA GLY A 232 23.05 8.85 16.16
C GLY A 232 24.24 8.03 16.67
N LEU A 233 24.75 7.10 15.86
CA LEU A 233 25.97 6.33 16.16
C LEU A 233 27.21 7.24 16.20
N VAL A 234 27.35 8.18 15.27
CA VAL A 234 28.45 9.15 15.26
C VAL A 234 28.40 10.09 16.48
N ASP A 235 27.23 10.59 16.85
CA ASP A 235 27.04 11.39 18.08
C ASP A 235 27.37 10.58 19.35
N LEU A 236 27.03 9.28 19.37
CA LEU A 236 27.33 8.35 20.46
C LEU A 236 28.83 8.09 20.63
N ASP A 237 29.54 7.80 19.53
CA ASP A 237 30.99 7.57 19.57
C ASP A 237 31.76 8.84 19.92
N TYR A 238 31.33 10.00 19.41
CA TYR A 238 31.85 11.31 19.81
C TYR A 238 31.70 11.54 21.32
N LEU A 239 30.53 11.26 21.90
CA LEU A 239 30.30 11.40 23.33
C LEU A 239 31.18 10.45 24.16
N ILE A 240 31.35 9.20 23.70
CA ILE A 240 32.23 8.23 24.35
C ILE A 240 33.69 8.71 24.33
N GLU A 241 34.15 9.32 23.23
CA GLU A 241 35.47 9.94 23.16
C GLU A 241 35.63 11.07 24.19
N LYS A 242 34.65 11.96 24.32
CA LYS A 242 34.73 13.10 25.27
C LYS A 242 34.64 12.68 26.73
N LEU A 243 33.93 11.60 27.04
CA LEU A 243 33.78 11.10 28.42
C LEU A 243 34.82 10.04 28.83
N ASN A 244 35.78 9.70 27.96
CA ASN A 244 36.72 8.59 28.18
C ASN A 244 37.59 8.69 29.45
N ASN A 245 37.85 9.91 29.94
CA ASN A 245 38.69 10.20 31.10
C ASN A 245 37.88 10.58 32.36
N ILE A 246 36.57 10.28 32.39
CA ILE A 246 35.72 10.63 33.53
C ILE A 246 36.13 9.86 34.80
N ASP A 247 36.17 10.56 35.94
CA ASP A 247 36.53 9.94 37.22
C ASP A 247 35.52 8.85 37.60
N ARG A 248 36.01 7.70 38.08
CA ARG A 248 35.21 6.60 38.61
C ARG A 248 34.38 7.00 39.83
N SER A 249 34.79 8.03 40.56
CA SER A 249 34.01 8.60 41.67
C SER A 249 32.83 9.46 41.20
N SER A 250 32.81 9.85 39.91
CA SER A 250 31.77 10.69 39.34
C SER A 250 30.43 9.96 39.22
N HIS A 251 29.34 10.64 39.55
CA HIS A 251 27.97 10.15 39.34
C HIS A 251 27.70 9.74 37.88
N TYR A 252 28.38 10.38 36.91
CA TYR A 252 28.27 10.05 35.49
C TYR A 252 29.01 8.77 35.07
N TYR A 253 29.86 8.18 35.91
CA TYR A 253 30.63 6.98 35.52
C TYR A 253 29.73 5.77 35.24
N HIS A 254 28.59 5.67 35.94
CA HIS A 254 27.57 4.65 35.66
C HIS A 254 26.90 4.86 34.30
N PHE A 255 26.56 6.11 33.96
CA PHE A 255 26.03 6.48 32.64
C PHE A 255 27.05 6.20 31.52
N PHE A 256 28.32 6.61 31.70
CA PHE A 256 29.40 6.32 30.75
C PHE A 256 29.54 4.83 30.45
N ARG A 257 29.54 3.97 31.49
CA ARG A 257 29.56 2.51 31.32
C ARG A 257 28.32 1.95 30.63
N ALA A 258 27.18 2.64 30.72
CA ALA A 258 25.94 2.25 30.09
C ALA A 258 25.94 2.60 28.59
N ILE A 259 26.35 3.82 28.21
CA ILE A 259 26.48 4.21 26.79
C ILE A 259 27.54 3.40 26.05
N VAL A 260 28.65 3.04 26.68
CA VAL A 260 29.67 2.17 26.06
C VAL A 260 29.10 0.79 25.73
N LYS A 261 28.29 0.20 26.63
CA LYS A 261 27.58 -1.06 26.34
C LYS A 261 26.56 -0.91 25.21
N PHE A 262 25.85 0.23 25.19
CA PHE A 262 24.89 0.51 24.13
C PHE A 262 25.57 0.70 22.77
N SER A 263 26.71 1.38 22.69
CA SER A 263 27.49 1.52 21.44
C SER A 263 27.87 0.15 20.86
N PHE A 264 28.32 -0.80 21.67
CA PHE A 264 28.59 -2.16 21.18
C PHE A 264 27.34 -2.86 20.62
N TYR A 265 26.19 -2.72 21.28
CA TYR A 265 24.92 -3.27 20.80
C TYR A 265 24.46 -2.58 19.51
N ALA A 266 24.38 -1.26 19.51
CA ALA A 266 23.86 -0.47 18.39
C ALA A 266 24.73 -0.60 17.13
N ASN A 267 26.05 -0.76 17.26
CA ASN A 267 26.95 -1.04 16.14
C ASN A 267 26.78 -2.44 15.55
N ASP A 268 26.49 -3.47 16.37
CA ASP A 268 26.24 -4.83 15.87
C ASP A 268 24.90 -4.90 15.11
N GLU A 269 23.85 -4.32 15.70
CA GLU A 269 22.53 -4.20 15.05
C GLU A 269 22.58 -3.33 13.79
N TRP A 270 23.38 -2.25 13.77
CA TRP A 270 23.61 -1.45 12.56
C TRP A 270 24.25 -2.27 11.44
N LYS A 271 25.24 -3.11 11.76
CA LYS A 271 25.86 -4.01 10.79
C LYS A 271 24.84 -4.99 10.21
N GLN A 272 23.90 -5.49 11.01
CA GLN A 272 22.80 -6.33 10.53
C GLN A 272 21.88 -5.55 9.57
N ILE A 273 21.50 -4.31 9.90
CA ILE A 273 20.73 -3.42 9.00
C ILE A 273 21.47 -3.20 7.67
N GLU A 274 22.78 -2.93 7.70
CA GLU A 274 23.59 -2.77 6.50
C GLU A 274 23.60 -4.05 5.65
N GLU A 275 23.76 -5.22 6.26
CA GLU A 275 23.76 -6.52 5.56
C GLU A 275 22.42 -6.78 4.87
N THR A 276 21.28 -6.61 5.56
CA THR A 276 19.93 -6.76 4.97
C THR A 276 19.68 -5.73 3.85
N TYR A 277 20.10 -4.48 4.04
CA TYR A 277 19.96 -3.44 3.00
C TYR A 277 20.81 -3.74 1.76
N GLN A 278 22.01 -4.32 1.91
CA GLN A 278 22.80 -4.77 0.76
C GLN A 278 22.16 -5.97 0.04
N GLU A 279 21.57 -6.93 0.77
CA GLU A 279 20.81 -8.01 0.13
C GLU A 279 19.63 -7.48 -0.69
N PHE A 280 18.90 -6.49 -0.16
CA PHE A 280 17.86 -5.78 -0.90
C PHE A 280 18.42 -5.10 -2.16
N ASN A 281 19.53 -4.36 -2.07
CA ASN A 281 20.17 -3.70 -3.21
C ASN A 281 20.59 -4.68 -4.31
N ASP A 282 21.25 -5.78 -3.95
CA ASP A 282 21.64 -6.83 -4.89
C ASP A 282 20.42 -7.49 -5.55
N THR A 283 19.35 -7.72 -4.78
CA THR A 283 18.14 -8.38 -5.28
C THR A 283 17.34 -7.47 -6.21
N GLN A 284 17.16 -6.18 -5.88
CA GLN A 284 16.50 -5.24 -6.79
C GLN A 284 17.28 -5.05 -8.10
N LEU A 285 18.62 -5.04 -8.07
CA LEU A 285 19.44 -4.90 -9.28
C LEU A 285 19.32 -6.14 -10.19
N ARG A 286 19.24 -7.35 -9.61
CA ARG A 286 18.93 -8.59 -10.36
C ARG A 286 17.52 -8.55 -10.96
N LEU A 287 16.53 -8.12 -10.18
CA LEU A 287 15.14 -8.01 -10.63
C LEU A 287 15.00 -7.01 -11.78
N ILE A 288 15.61 -5.83 -11.67
CA ILE A 288 15.70 -4.87 -12.77
C ILE A 288 16.36 -5.55 -13.98
N LYS A 289 17.58 -6.10 -13.87
CA LYS A 289 18.31 -6.75 -14.99
C LYS A 289 17.44 -7.76 -15.76
N ILE A 290 16.59 -8.52 -15.07
CA ILE A 290 15.75 -9.58 -15.66
C ILE A 290 14.46 -9.02 -16.27
N PHE A 291 13.67 -8.27 -15.50
CA PHE A 291 12.33 -7.85 -15.92
C PHE A 291 12.32 -6.55 -16.72
N SER A 292 13.34 -5.68 -16.59
CA SER A 292 13.28 -4.36 -17.19
C SER A 292 14.63 -3.70 -17.50
N HIS A 293 14.69 -3.05 -18.66
CA HIS A 293 15.56 -1.87 -18.83
C HIS A 293 14.81 -0.58 -18.45
N ASP A 294 14.02 -0.63 -17.36
CA ASP A 294 13.44 0.57 -16.75
C ASP A 294 14.47 1.22 -15.81
N SER A 295 14.24 2.47 -15.44
CA SER A 295 15.24 3.31 -14.75
C SER A 295 15.37 3.06 -13.25
N ASN A 296 14.35 2.50 -12.58
CA ASN A 296 14.38 2.18 -11.16
C ASN A 296 13.36 1.07 -10.79
N ILE A 297 13.50 0.53 -9.57
CA ILE A 297 12.65 -0.55 -9.05
C ILE A 297 11.19 -0.11 -8.84
N GLU A 298 10.96 1.12 -8.42
CA GLU A 298 9.62 1.68 -8.17
C GLU A 298 8.77 1.70 -9.46
N SER A 299 9.36 2.09 -10.60
CA SER A 299 8.69 2.06 -11.90
C SER A 299 8.32 0.63 -12.33
N LEU A 300 9.21 -0.33 -12.05
CA LEU A 300 8.97 -1.75 -12.32
C LEU A 300 7.79 -2.25 -11.47
N TRP A 301 7.80 -1.99 -10.17
CA TRP A 301 6.70 -2.41 -9.29
C TRP A 301 5.38 -1.76 -9.69
N GLN A 302 5.33 -0.47 -10.00
CA GLN A 302 4.11 0.21 -10.45
C GLN A 302 3.56 -0.35 -11.78
N ASN A 303 4.44 -0.75 -12.71
CA ASN A 303 4.02 -1.37 -13.96
C ASN A 303 3.53 -2.82 -13.76
N LEU A 304 4.14 -3.57 -12.84
CA LEU A 304 3.64 -4.88 -12.41
C LEU A 304 2.32 -4.76 -11.66
N GLU A 305 2.15 -3.81 -10.75
CA GLU A 305 0.91 -3.61 -9.99
C GLU A 305 -0.27 -3.33 -10.91
N TYR A 306 -0.07 -2.46 -11.91
CA TYR A 306 -1.05 -2.21 -12.97
C TYR A 306 -1.38 -3.51 -13.74
N PHE A 307 -0.36 -4.28 -14.10
CA PHE A 307 -0.53 -5.54 -14.82
C PHE A 307 -1.33 -6.55 -14.01
N VAL A 308 -0.93 -6.82 -12.76
CA VAL A 308 -1.57 -7.79 -11.87
C VAL A 308 -3.04 -7.42 -11.66
N LYS A 309 -3.35 -6.19 -11.26
CA LYS A 309 -4.74 -5.71 -11.11
C LYS A 309 -5.56 -5.89 -12.39
N GLY A 310 -5.03 -5.46 -13.53
CA GLY A 310 -5.75 -5.55 -14.80
C GLY A 310 -5.92 -6.98 -15.33
N PHE A 311 -4.96 -7.87 -15.03
CA PHE A 311 -4.97 -9.25 -15.52
C PHE A 311 -5.80 -10.18 -14.65
N THR A 312 -5.74 -10.08 -13.32
CA THR A 312 -6.62 -10.81 -12.39
C THR A 312 -8.10 -10.46 -12.65
N LEU A 313 -8.44 -9.17 -12.78
CA LEU A 313 -9.82 -8.77 -13.15
C LEU A 313 -10.27 -9.36 -14.50
N ALA A 314 -9.37 -9.47 -15.48
CA ALA A 314 -9.69 -10.07 -16.77
C ALA A 314 -9.81 -11.61 -16.71
N ILE A 315 -9.13 -12.26 -15.76
CA ILE A 315 -9.30 -13.68 -15.43
C ILE A 315 -10.68 -13.89 -14.79
N ASP A 316 -11.04 -13.11 -13.78
CA ASP A 316 -12.32 -13.20 -13.08
C ASP A 316 -13.51 -13.04 -14.05
N GLU A 317 -13.44 -12.05 -14.94
CA GLU A 317 -14.43 -11.85 -16.01
C GLU A 317 -14.53 -13.08 -16.95
N ALA A 318 -13.40 -13.67 -17.32
CA ALA A 318 -13.34 -14.84 -18.21
C ALA A 318 -13.89 -16.11 -17.55
N GLN A 319 -13.59 -16.33 -16.26
CA GLN A 319 -14.12 -17.45 -15.48
C GLN A 319 -15.64 -17.32 -15.31
N LYS A 320 -16.13 -16.15 -14.89
CA LYS A 320 -17.57 -15.90 -14.75
C LYS A 320 -18.32 -16.09 -16.07
N LYS A 321 -17.79 -15.59 -17.19
CA LYS A 321 -18.39 -15.78 -18.51
C LYS A 321 -18.49 -17.26 -18.89
N ARG A 322 -17.46 -18.05 -18.59
CA ARG A 322 -17.45 -19.51 -18.77
C ARG A 322 -18.53 -20.19 -17.92
N GLU A 323 -18.66 -19.83 -16.64
CA GLU A 323 -19.69 -20.39 -15.75
C GLU A 323 -21.11 -20.07 -16.25
N GLU A 324 -21.34 -18.87 -16.79
CA GLU A 324 -22.59 -18.46 -17.43
C GLU A 324 -22.86 -19.21 -18.76
N GLU A 325 -21.84 -19.48 -19.55
CA GLU A 325 -21.93 -20.30 -20.78
C GLU A 325 -22.28 -21.75 -20.46
N GLU A 326 -21.53 -22.38 -19.56
CA GLU A 326 -21.80 -23.76 -19.13
C GLU A 326 -23.17 -23.90 -18.46
N SER A 327 -23.61 -22.93 -17.66
CA SER A 327 -24.93 -22.97 -17.02
C SER A 327 -26.06 -22.84 -18.04
N ARG A 328 -25.90 -22.01 -19.08
CA ARG A 328 -26.84 -21.94 -20.20
C ARG A 328 -26.88 -23.23 -21.01
N ASP A 329 -25.74 -23.90 -21.22
CA ASP A 329 -25.70 -25.15 -21.98
C ASP A 329 -26.23 -26.35 -21.17
N ARG A 330 -25.95 -26.40 -19.86
CA ARG A 330 -26.64 -27.31 -18.93
C ARG A 330 -28.15 -27.12 -18.98
N TYR A 331 -28.64 -25.88 -18.95
CA TYR A 331 -30.08 -25.58 -19.06
C TYR A 331 -30.69 -26.08 -20.38
N LYS A 332 -30.02 -25.84 -21.52
CA LYS A 332 -30.45 -26.35 -22.85
C LYS A 332 -30.47 -27.88 -22.93
N MET A 333 -29.55 -28.57 -22.23
CA MET A 333 -29.53 -30.04 -22.19
C MET A 333 -30.63 -30.64 -21.30
N VAL A 334 -31.02 -29.96 -20.21
CA VAL A 334 -32.13 -30.39 -19.34
C VAL A 334 -33.49 -30.06 -19.96
N PHE A 335 -33.58 -28.95 -20.69
CA PHE A 335 -34.78 -28.51 -21.42
C PHE A 335 -34.51 -28.43 -22.93
N PRO A 336 -34.28 -29.57 -23.61
CA PRO A 336 -34.09 -29.58 -25.06
C PRO A 336 -35.42 -29.20 -25.72
N THR A 337 -35.47 -28.02 -26.33
CA THR A 337 -36.69 -27.47 -26.93
C THR A 337 -37.21 -28.43 -28.01
N SER A 338 -38.36 -29.07 -27.73
CA SER A 338 -39.08 -29.84 -28.75
C SER A 338 -39.55 -28.88 -29.85
N ARG A 339 -38.85 -28.93 -30.98
CA ARG A 339 -38.93 -27.90 -32.01
C ARG A 339 -40.07 -28.18 -32.98
N ASN A 340 -41.18 -27.45 -32.85
CA ASN A 340 -42.01 -26.88 -33.93
C ASN A 340 -43.46 -26.66 -33.48
N GLU A 341 -43.69 -25.61 -32.72
CA GLU A 341 -44.86 -24.74 -32.84
C GLU A 341 -44.46 -23.43 -32.15
N ILE A 342 -44.60 -22.30 -32.84
CA ILE A 342 -44.43 -20.98 -32.21
C ILE A 342 -45.74 -20.74 -31.48
N PRO A 343 -45.78 -20.72 -30.13
CA PRO A 343 -47.03 -20.45 -29.43
C PRO A 343 -47.48 -19.06 -29.82
N THR A 344 -48.73 -18.91 -30.21
CA THR A 344 -49.28 -17.61 -30.54
C THR A 344 -49.19 -16.68 -29.32
N GLU A 345 -49.15 -15.37 -29.57
CA GLU A 345 -48.96 -14.37 -28.51
C GLU A 345 -50.06 -14.47 -27.42
N GLU A 346 -51.23 -14.98 -27.81
CA GLU A 346 -52.39 -15.26 -26.96
C GLU A 346 -52.22 -16.53 -26.09
N GLU A 347 -51.65 -17.60 -26.64
CA GLU A 347 -51.29 -18.81 -25.88
C GLU A 347 -50.15 -18.53 -24.89
N SER A 348 -49.17 -17.71 -25.29
CA SER A 348 -48.09 -17.24 -24.41
C SER A 348 -48.61 -16.38 -23.26
N ARG A 349 -49.71 -15.63 -23.48
CA ARG A 349 -50.35 -14.83 -22.42
C ARG A 349 -51.19 -15.70 -21.48
N GLN A 350 -51.99 -16.63 -22.03
CA GLN A 350 -52.77 -17.59 -21.22
C GLN A 350 -51.87 -18.49 -20.38
N ALA A 351 -50.73 -18.94 -20.91
CA ALA A 351 -49.74 -19.71 -20.14
C ALA A 351 -49.16 -18.90 -18.97
N LYS A 352 -48.85 -17.60 -19.17
CA LYS A 352 -48.40 -16.71 -18.09
C LYS A 352 -49.48 -16.42 -17.06
N GLU A 353 -50.72 -16.19 -17.48
CA GLU A 353 -51.87 -16.00 -16.57
C GLU A 353 -52.13 -17.26 -15.74
N GLN A 354 -52.09 -18.46 -16.35
CA GLN A 354 -52.22 -19.74 -15.63
C GLN A 354 -51.03 -20.02 -14.69
N GLN A 355 -49.81 -19.67 -15.10
CA GLN A 355 -48.62 -19.85 -14.25
C GLN A 355 -48.55 -18.84 -13.09
N SER A 356 -49.10 -17.64 -13.27
CA SER A 356 -49.34 -16.67 -12.19
C SER A 356 -50.36 -17.22 -11.20
N ALA A 357 -51.53 -17.68 -11.68
CA ALA A 357 -52.58 -18.26 -10.84
C ALA A 357 -52.10 -19.52 -10.09
N GLN A 358 -51.29 -20.38 -10.73
CA GLN A 358 -50.68 -21.54 -10.06
C GLN A 358 -49.59 -21.16 -9.04
N ASN A 359 -48.93 -20.02 -9.19
CA ASN A 359 -48.00 -19.52 -8.19
C ASN A 359 -48.74 -18.90 -7.01
N GLU A 360 -49.80 -18.12 -7.25
CA GLU A 360 -50.70 -17.62 -6.20
C GLU A 360 -51.36 -18.77 -5.42
N GLU A 361 -51.88 -19.82 -6.09
CA GLU A 361 -52.38 -21.03 -5.41
C GLU A 361 -51.30 -21.76 -4.60
N LYS A 362 -50.04 -21.79 -5.08
CA LYS A 362 -48.93 -22.41 -4.34
C LYS A 362 -48.49 -21.57 -3.15
N GLU A 363 -48.55 -20.25 -3.26
CA GLU A 363 -48.19 -19.29 -2.21
C GLU A 363 -49.26 -19.27 -1.11
N VAL A 364 -50.55 -19.28 -1.46
CA VAL A 364 -51.66 -19.51 -0.53
C VAL A 364 -51.52 -20.88 0.15
N ARG A 365 -51.26 -21.96 -0.62
CA ARG A 365 -51.04 -23.30 -0.05
C ARG A 365 -49.77 -23.41 0.81
N TRP A 366 -48.76 -22.57 0.55
CA TRP A 366 -47.59 -22.46 1.41
C TRP A 366 -48.00 -21.80 2.74
N ASN A 367 -48.64 -20.64 2.69
CA ASN A 367 -49.05 -19.89 3.87
C ASN A 367 -50.04 -20.67 4.75
N GLU A 368 -51.03 -21.35 4.16
CA GLU A 368 -51.92 -22.28 4.89
C GLU A 368 -51.17 -23.44 5.57
N LYS A 369 -49.98 -23.82 5.07
CA LYS A 369 -49.14 -24.85 5.67
C LYS A 369 -48.30 -24.31 6.84
N TRP A 370 -47.93 -23.03 6.82
CA TRP A 370 -47.21 -22.38 7.92
C TRP A 370 -48.15 -22.02 9.08
N ASP A 371 -49.36 -21.54 8.81
CA ASP A 371 -50.37 -21.26 9.86
C ASP A 371 -50.81 -22.53 10.64
N ASN A 372 -50.56 -23.72 10.10
CA ASN A 372 -50.78 -25.01 10.76
C ASN A 372 -49.52 -25.58 11.46
N LEU A 373 -48.37 -24.92 11.39
CA LEU A 373 -47.10 -25.37 11.97
C LEU A 373 -46.82 -24.75 13.36
N ASP A 374 -47.44 -23.61 13.70
CA ASP A 374 -47.42 -23.01 15.05
C ASP A 374 -48.34 -23.75 16.06
N ALA A 375 -48.89 -24.92 15.69
CA ALA A 375 -49.89 -25.67 16.48
C ALA A 375 -49.37 -27.00 17.06
N LEU A 376 -48.06 -27.26 16.99
CA LEU A 376 -47.42 -28.48 17.52
C LEU A 376 -46.12 -28.15 18.29
N ASP A 377 -46.30 -27.64 19.51
CA ASP A 377 -45.35 -27.91 20.60
C ASP A 377 -45.48 -29.41 20.96
N ASP A 378 -44.36 -30.13 20.98
CA ASP A 378 -43.91 -31.04 22.06
C ASP A 378 -42.77 -31.96 21.54
N ASP A 379 -41.65 -31.95 22.28
CA ASP A 379 -40.56 -32.93 22.35
C ASP A 379 -39.83 -33.42 21.07
N ASP A 380 -38.61 -32.90 20.81
CA ASP A 380 -37.37 -33.70 20.68
C ASP A 380 -36.10 -32.82 20.56
N ASP A 381 -35.22 -32.88 21.57
CA ASP A 381 -33.99 -32.07 21.71
C ASP A 381 -32.77 -32.62 20.93
N GLU A 382 -32.65 -32.44 19.60
CA GLU A 382 -31.37 -32.79 18.92
C GLU A 382 -30.85 -31.93 17.73
N ASP A 383 -31.53 -30.87 17.27
CA ASP A 383 -31.10 -30.11 16.05
C ASP A 383 -30.93 -28.56 16.18
N ASP A 384 -30.86 -27.97 17.38
CA ASP A 384 -30.72 -26.48 17.57
C ASP A 384 -29.32 -25.93 17.16
N ALA A 385 -28.36 -26.75 16.73
CA ALA A 385 -27.02 -26.29 16.38
C ALA A 385 -26.95 -25.56 15.02
N PHE A 386 -27.68 -26.07 14.01
CA PHE A 386 -27.62 -25.53 12.64
C PHE A 386 -28.40 -24.22 12.50
N TYR A 387 -29.58 -24.14 13.10
CA TYR A 387 -30.45 -22.96 13.03
C TYR A 387 -29.83 -21.73 13.71
N ARG A 388 -29.13 -21.92 14.83
CA ARG A 388 -28.39 -20.86 15.55
C ARG A 388 -27.23 -20.27 14.74
N ASP A 389 -26.52 -21.09 13.96
CA ASP A 389 -25.42 -20.64 13.10
C ASP A 389 -25.94 -19.87 11.87
N TYR A 390 -27.04 -20.35 11.28
CA TYR A 390 -27.70 -19.68 10.15
C TYR A 390 -28.21 -18.28 10.51
N LEU A 391 -28.93 -18.13 11.63
CA LEU A 391 -29.44 -16.83 12.08
C LEU A 391 -28.33 -15.84 12.47
N LYS A 392 -27.19 -16.31 13.00
CA LYS A 392 -26.02 -15.45 13.25
C LYS A 392 -25.37 -14.91 11.98
N LYS A 393 -25.41 -15.66 10.88
CA LYS A 393 -24.86 -15.22 9.59
C LYS A 393 -25.71 -14.13 8.95
N ILE A 394 -27.03 -14.19 9.08
CA ILE A 394 -27.94 -13.18 8.50
C ILE A 394 -27.83 -11.84 9.25
N ASN A 395 -27.88 -11.83 10.58
CA ASN A 395 -27.81 -10.58 11.37
C ASN A 395 -26.50 -9.78 11.18
N ASN A 396 -25.40 -10.43 10.79
CA ASN A 396 -24.13 -9.76 10.52
C ASN A 396 -24.03 -9.13 9.12
N TYR A 397 -24.97 -9.38 8.22
CA TYR A 397 -25.04 -8.68 6.93
C TYR A 397 -25.77 -7.32 7.08
N GLU A 398 -26.85 -7.25 7.85
CA GLU A 398 -27.66 -6.03 7.97
C GLU A 398 -26.98 -4.88 8.74
N GLN A 399 -25.95 -5.15 9.55
CA GLN A 399 -25.21 -4.11 10.28
C GLN A 399 -24.07 -3.45 9.49
N ASN A 400 -23.60 -4.05 8.38
CA ASN A 400 -22.42 -3.54 7.65
C ASN A 400 -22.76 -2.64 6.44
N ASP A 401 -24.00 -2.67 5.93
CA ASP A 401 -24.43 -1.83 4.79
C ASP A 401 -25.02 -0.46 5.20
N ALA A 402 -25.10 -0.17 6.51
CA ALA A 402 -25.78 1.03 7.03
C ALA A 402 -24.87 2.27 7.20
N GLU A 403 -23.54 2.15 7.09
CA GLU A 403 -22.59 3.25 7.36
C GLU A 403 -21.64 3.56 6.18
N GLN A 404 -22.17 4.04 5.04
CA GLN A 404 -21.57 5.14 4.24
C GLN A 404 -22.36 5.49 2.95
N GLN A 405 -23.22 6.50 3.02
CA GLN A 405 -23.39 7.49 1.93
C GLN A 405 -24.03 8.79 2.45
N PRO A 406 -23.56 9.98 2.04
CA PRO A 406 -24.08 11.25 2.52
C PRO A 406 -25.32 11.72 1.74
N GLU A 407 -26.14 12.55 2.39
CA GLU A 407 -27.35 13.16 1.82
C GLU A 407 -27.06 14.06 0.61
N ALA A 408 -27.92 13.99 -0.41
CA ALA A 408 -28.06 15.01 -1.45
C ALA A 408 -29.55 15.21 -1.79
N GLU A 409 -29.94 16.47 -2.00
CA GLU A 409 -31.32 16.92 -1.86
C GLU A 409 -32.21 16.67 -3.08
N LYS A 410 -33.53 16.74 -2.84
CA LYS A 410 -34.59 16.67 -3.86
C LYS A 410 -34.64 17.96 -4.65
N GLU A 411 -34.78 17.89 -5.97
CA GLU A 411 -35.55 18.91 -6.70
C GLU A 411 -36.35 18.32 -7.87
N GLN A 412 -37.53 18.91 -8.11
CA GLN A 412 -38.56 18.38 -9.01
C GLN A 412 -38.42 18.96 -10.42
N ALA A 413 -38.52 18.11 -11.44
CA ALA A 413 -38.73 18.55 -12.81
C ALA A 413 -40.23 18.72 -13.12
N PRO A 414 -40.60 19.75 -13.92
CA PRO A 414 -41.75 19.69 -14.80
C PRO A 414 -41.34 19.82 -16.27
N ALA A 415 -41.90 18.96 -17.13
CA ALA A 415 -41.93 19.19 -18.58
C ALA A 415 -42.89 20.36 -18.91
N PRO A 416 -42.78 21.04 -20.08
CA PRO A 416 -43.48 20.52 -21.27
C PRO A 416 -42.95 20.90 -22.68
N GLN A 417 -43.34 20.05 -23.65
CA GLN A 417 -43.83 20.37 -25.02
C GLN A 417 -42.95 20.99 -26.15
N ILE A 418 -42.78 20.19 -27.21
CA ILE A 418 -43.15 20.44 -28.63
C ILE A 418 -42.90 21.83 -29.24
N THR A 419 -42.00 21.93 -30.24
CA THR A 419 -42.29 22.40 -31.62
C THR A 419 -41.10 22.20 -32.59
N THR A 420 -41.38 21.66 -33.78
CA THR A 420 -40.68 21.94 -35.06
C THR A 420 -41.27 23.24 -35.67
N PRO A 421 -40.73 23.90 -36.74
CA PRO A 421 -39.90 23.32 -37.84
C PRO A 421 -38.85 24.26 -38.54
N LEU A 422 -38.20 23.73 -39.61
CA LEU A 422 -37.69 24.45 -40.83
C LEU A 422 -36.50 25.44 -40.64
N GLN A 423 -35.54 25.67 -41.56
CA GLN A 423 -35.31 25.36 -43.00
C GLN A 423 -33.79 25.25 -43.33
N ASP A 424 -33.43 24.55 -44.43
CA ASP A 424 -32.47 24.81 -45.54
C ASP A 424 -31.06 25.47 -45.26
N GLU A 425 -29.98 25.36 -46.05
CA GLU A 425 -29.74 25.07 -47.49
C GLU A 425 -28.39 24.34 -47.78
N GLU A 426 -28.37 23.65 -48.95
CA GLU A 426 -27.29 23.48 -49.95
C GLU A 426 -25.85 22.93 -49.66
N GLY A 427 -25.38 22.10 -50.61
CA GLY A 427 -23.95 21.84 -50.88
C GLY A 427 -23.63 20.51 -51.58
N GLY A 428 -23.56 20.49 -52.92
CA GLY A 428 -23.01 19.36 -53.72
C GLY A 428 -21.49 19.16 -53.50
N VAL A 429 -20.81 18.18 -54.09
CA VAL A 429 -20.84 17.74 -55.51
C VAL A 429 -20.40 16.26 -55.64
N GLU A 430 -20.84 15.60 -56.71
CA GLU A 430 -20.49 14.23 -57.12
C GLU A 430 -19.07 14.12 -57.73
N GLU A 431 -18.41 12.96 -57.60
CA GLU A 431 -17.55 12.47 -58.69
C GLU A 431 -17.47 10.94 -58.71
N GLU A 432 -17.83 10.34 -59.84
CA GLU A 432 -17.73 8.89 -60.12
C GLU A 432 -16.29 8.49 -60.44
N ILE A 433 -15.81 7.34 -59.95
CA ILE A 433 -14.79 6.54 -60.64
C ILE A 433 -15.20 5.07 -60.59
N ALA A 434 -15.00 4.38 -61.73
CA ALA A 434 -15.66 3.14 -62.12
C ALA A 434 -15.16 1.86 -61.44
N GLU A 435 -16.01 0.83 -61.54
CA GLU A 435 -15.66 -0.58 -61.37
C GLU A 435 -14.71 -1.06 -62.47
N GLU A 436 -13.72 -1.88 -62.12
CA GLU A 436 -13.21 -2.94 -63.02
C GLU A 436 -13.15 -4.25 -62.23
N ASN A 437 -13.85 -5.27 -62.76
CA ASN A 437 -13.80 -6.64 -62.24
C ASN A 437 -12.72 -7.42 -62.98
N GLU A 438 -11.88 -8.16 -62.26
CA GLU A 438 -11.27 -9.40 -62.76
C GLU A 438 -11.48 -10.51 -61.72
N GLU A 439 -12.23 -11.54 -62.09
CA GLU A 439 -12.40 -12.80 -61.36
C GLU A 439 -11.47 -13.90 -61.92
N GLU A 440 -11.40 -15.04 -61.22
CA GLU A 440 -10.72 -16.30 -61.60
C GLU A 440 -9.17 -16.27 -61.66
N SER A 441 -8.41 -17.36 -61.44
CA SER A 441 -8.64 -18.70 -60.82
C SER A 441 -7.26 -19.38 -60.63
N THR A 442 -7.01 -20.43 -59.85
CA THR A 442 -7.53 -21.02 -58.58
C THR A 442 -6.53 -22.14 -58.21
N GLU A 443 -6.22 -22.42 -56.94
CA GLU A 443 -5.97 -23.80 -56.42
C GLU A 443 -5.76 -23.87 -54.90
N ASP A 444 -6.26 -24.96 -54.30
CA ASP A 444 -6.29 -25.25 -52.86
C ASP A 444 -4.95 -25.72 -52.27
N GLU A 445 -4.65 -25.34 -51.02
CA GLU A 445 -4.19 -26.31 -50.01
C GLU A 445 -4.97 -26.09 -48.69
N ASN A 446 -5.84 -27.04 -48.34
CA ASN A 446 -6.54 -27.07 -47.07
C ASN A 446 -5.70 -27.80 -46.00
N GLU A 447 -5.17 -27.08 -45.02
CA GLU A 447 -4.76 -27.66 -43.73
C GLU A 447 -5.50 -26.96 -42.57
N GLU A 448 -6.00 -27.74 -41.61
CA GLU A 448 -6.83 -27.26 -40.51
C GLU A 448 -6.03 -26.40 -39.51
N PRO A 449 -6.56 -25.26 -39.03
CA PRO A 449 -5.82 -24.34 -38.17
C PRO A 449 -5.56 -24.85 -36.74
N ASN A 450 -6.13 -25.98 -36.32
CA ASN A 450 -5.99 -26.50 -34.96
C ASN A 450 -4.59 -27.07 -34.66
N GLY A 451 -3.87 -27.60 -35.66
CA GLY A 451 -2.58 -28.29 -35.42
C GLY A 451 -1.39 -27.41 -35.06
N MET A 452 -1.40 -26.11 -35.41
CA MET A 452 -0.28 -25.20 -35.10
C MET A 452 -0.31 -24.65 -33.66
N MET A 453 -1.49 -24.53 -33.04
CA MET A 453 -1.60 -24.03 -31.67
C MET A 453 -1.07 -25.03 -30.64
N ASP A 454 -1.28 -26.34 -30.83
CA ASP A 454 -0.75 -27.37 -29.92
C ASP A 454 0.79 -27.43 -29.95
N ASN A 455 1.41 -27.09 -31.08
CA ASN A 455 2.87 -26.92 -31.16
C ASN A 455 3.37 -25.69 -30.41
N LEU A 456 2.59 -24.61 -30.36
CA LEU A 456 2.88 -23.42 -29.54
C LEU A 456 2.74 -23.73 -28.03
N VAL A 457 1.71 -24.45 -27.62
CA VAL A 457 1.52 -24.92 -26.23
C VAL A 457 2.65 -25.86 -25.82
N SER A 458 3.03 -26.80 -26.67
CA SER A 458 4.19 -27.69 -26.45
C SER A 458 5.51 -26.92 -26.31
N GLY A 459 5.71 -25.85 -27.08
CA GLY A 459 6.90 -24.98 -27.00
C GLY A 459 6.95 -24.08 -25.76
N VAL A 460 5.81 -23.77 -25.14
CA VAL A 460 5.74 -22.99 -23.89
C VAL A 460 5.89 -23.89 -22.66
N LEU A 461 5.34 -25.11 -22.69
CA LEU A 461 5.45 -26.08 -21.59
C LEU A 461 6.83 -26.75 -21.50
N ASN A 462 7.52 -26.96 -22.62
CA ASN A 462 8.91 -27.42 -22.64
C ASN A 462 9.86 -26.20 -22.49
N GLY A 463 9.88 -25.62 -21.30
CA GLY A 463 10.48 -24.30 -21.06
C GLY A 463 11.97 -24.18 -21.37
N TYR A 464 12.35 -23.10 -22.07
CA TYR A 464 13.70 -22.53 -22.14
C TYR A 464 13.67 -21.09 -22.70
N TYR A 465 13.21 -20.09 -21.94
CA TYR A 465 13.37 -18.67 -22.33
C TYR A 465 13.59 -17.72 -21.15
N PHE A 466 14.69 -17.89 -20.42
CA PHE A 466 15.50 -16.75 -19.95
C PHE A 466 16.99 -17.07 -20.15
N LEU A 467 17.81 -16.03 -20.22
CA LEU A 467 19.15 -16.04 -20.80
C LEU A 467 20.13 -16.95 -20.04
N ASP A 468 20.93 -17.71 -20.79
CA ASP A 468 22.29 -18.05 -20.34
C ASP A 468 23.09 -16.73 -20.15
N ASN A 469 23.52 -16.47 -18.90
CA ASN A 469 24.49 -15.48 -18.36
C ASN A 469 23.95 -14.45 -17.32
#